data_AF-A0A952BXF8-F1
#
_entry.id   AF-A0A952BXF8-F1
#
_cell.length_a   1.000
_cell.length_b   1.000
_cell.length_c   1.000
_cell.angle_alpha   90.00
_cell.angle_beta   90.00
_cell.angle_gamma   90.00
#
_symmetry.space_group_name_H-M   'P 1'
#
loop_
_entity.id
_entity.type
_entity.pdbx_description
1 polymer ?
#
loop_
_entity_poly.entity_id
_entity_poly.type
_entity_poly.pdbx_seq_one_letter_code
_entity_poly.pdbx_strand_id
1 'polypeptide(L)'
;MTLIVFFIFGAVVLGAGAMLSPAYPTAQPRVGLNASLALALIAGGAVFYGTAAGWNTLVVDYMLFLLVTSIFLGGTLSFGQKRAEARGEELADADQGWPGPYDLLGLAAALTAFIVVALAQANGGVAAAHLTFDAKAINAGTESLYVTSAPAHTALTAYLSGQLSAPLGDVGWGLIAVLGGIFVWIAYDLGAELRDKPLGRVLAAVAFVPALLAVLATDGAILLGMTFTLAFVTYSVRCLRGSSRADLVVAGLMLGAVMLTVPVAVWAALACAAAATALIARQNGPARAALYAAVTVVVAAAATAPTLIQHGLPIL
;
A
#
# COMPACT_ATOMS: atom_id res chain seq x y z
N MET A 1 -6.36 21.64 -8.93
CA MET A 1 -5.43 21.26 -7.85
C MET A 1 -5.06 19.78 -7.89
N THR A 2 -5.81 18.93 -8.59
CA THR A 2 -5.56 17.48 -8.81
C THR A 2 -4.10 17.12 -9.14
N LEU A 3 -3.46 17.85 -10.05
CA LEU A 3 -2.05 17.60 -10.45
C LEU A 3 -1.07 17.80 -9.30
N ILE A 4 -1.32 18.78 -8.42
CA ILE A 4 -0.50 19.05 -7.24
C ILE A 4 -0.69 17.95 -6.21
N VAL A 5 -1.94 17.51 -5.98
CA VAL A 5 -2.23 16.38 -5.08
C VAL A 5 -1.50 15.12 -5.57
N PHE A 6 -1.62 14.80 -6.87
CA PHE A 6 -0.89 13.70 -7.49
C PHE A 6 0.61 13.82 -7.25
N PHE A 7 1.20 14.98 -7.53
CA PHE A 7 2.64 15.19 -7.42
C PHE A 7 3.13 14.97 -5.99
N ILE A 8 2.47 15.59 -5.01
CA ILE A 8 2.85 15.49 -3.60
C ILE A 8 2.62 14.07 -3.07
N PHE A 9 1.41 13.53 -3.24
CA PHE A 9 1.08 12.20 -2.73
C PHE A 9 1.90 11.10 -3.41
N GLY A 10 2.04 11.17 -4.74
CA GLY A 10 2.85 10.25 -5.52
C GLY A 10 4.33 10.32 -5.14
N ALA A 11 4.90 11.51 -5.02
CA ALA A 11 6.30 11.68 -4.63
C ALA A 11 6.57 11.16 -3.21
N VAL A 12 5.66 11.40 -2.26
CA VAL A 12 5.82 10.92 -0.88
C VAL A 12 5.74 9.40 -0.83
N VAL A 13 4.72 8.78 -1.45
CA VAL A 13 4.51 7.34 -1.33
C VAL A 13 5.53 6.54 -2.14
N LEU A 14 5.78 6.92 -3.39
CA LEU A 14 6.79 6.27 -4.23
C LEU A 14 8.21 6.58 -3.74
N GLY A 15 8.46 7.79 -3.25
CA GLY A 15 9.73 8.17 -2.65
C GLY A 15 10.04 7.36 -1.40
N ALA A 16 9.07 7.23 -0.48
CA ALA A 16 9.21 6.37 0.69
C ALA A 16 9.45 4.90 0.30
N GLY A 17 8.72 4.38 -0.70
CA GLY A 17 8.94 3.04 -1.24
C GLY A 17 10.34 2.84 -1.82
N ALA A 18 10.83 3.82 -2.59
CA ALA A 18 12.16 3.78 -3.20
C ALA A 18 13.26 3.82 -2.14
N MET A 19 13.12 4.66 -1.11
CA MET A 19 14.09 4.77 -0.02
C MET A 19 14.07 3.56 0.92
N LEU A 20 12.92 2.92 1.12
CA LEU A 20 12.80 1.70 1.94
C LEU A 20 13.26 0.44 1.18
N SER A 21 13.24 0.46 -0.14
CA SER A 21 13.58 -0.70 -0.98
C SER A 21 14.97 -1.32 -0.78
N PRO A 22 16.04 -0.57 -0.47
CA PRO A 22 17.37 -1.15 -0.20
C PRO A 22 17.48 -1.67 1.25
N ALA A 23 16.69 -1.09 2.16
CA ALA A 23 16.73 -1.36 3.59
C ALA A 23 15.99 -2.64 3.97
N TYR A 24 14.84 -2.88 3.33
CA TYR A 24 14.02 -4.04 3.62
C TYR A 24 14.68 -5.33 3.09
N PRO A 25 14.64 -6.47 3.79
CA PRO A 25 15.37 -7.69 3.43
C PRO A 25 14.73 -8.43 2.23
N THR A 26 14.60 -7.77 1.09
CA THR A 26 14.17 -8.38 -0.17
C THR A 26 15.36 -8.88 -0.99
N ALA A 27 15.12 -9.88 -1.86
CA ALA A 27 16.16 -10.42 -2.74
C ALA A 27 16.68 -9.35 -3.72
N GLN A 28 15.78 -8.48 -4.18
CA GLN A 28 16.03 -7.32 -5.03
C GLN A 28 15.18 -6.13 -4.53
N PRO A 29 15.55 -4.87 -4.82
CA PRO A 29 14.74 -3.70 -4.47
C PRO A 29 13.30 -3.83 -5.00
N ARG A 30 12.32 -3.74 -4.09
CA ARG A 30 10.87 -3.81 -4.41
C ARG A 30 10.19 -2.50 -4.04
N VAL A 31 10.14 -1.56 -4.98
CA VAL A 31 9.68 -0.18 -4.72
C VAL A 31 8.17 -0.15 -4.48
N GLY A 32 7.38 -0.81 -5.32
CA GLY A 32 5.93 -0.88 -5.19
C GLY A 32 5.48 -1.60 -3.92
N LEU A 33 6.16 -2.70 -3.54
CA LEU A 33 5.88 -3.42 -2.29
C LEU A 33 6.11 -2.54 -1.06
N ASN A 34 7.22 -1.80 -1.04
CA ASN A 34 7.57 -0.93 0.07
C ASN A 34 6.76 0.37 0.09
N ALA A 35 6.35 0.88 -1.07
CA ALA A 35 5.39 1.98 -1.17
C ALA A 35 4.03 1.59 -0.57
N SER A 36 3.55 0.38 -0.88
CA SER A 36 2.32 -0.16 -0.28
C SER A 36 2.44 -0.38 1.22
N LEU A 37 3.59 -0.84 1.72
CA LEU A 37 3.87 -0.95 3.15
C LEU A 37 3.84 0.42 3.83
N ALA A 38 4.56 1.41 3.29
CA ALA A 38 4.55 2.78 3.78
C ALA A 38 3.12 3.34 3.85
N LEU A 39 2.36 3.17 2.76
CA LEU A 39 0.98 3.61 2.67
C LEU A 39 0.07 2.91 3.69
N ALA A 40 0.26 1.61 3.91
CA ALA A 40 -0.49 0.85 4.91
C ALA A 40 -0.18 1.31 6.34
N LEU A 41 1.07 1.65 6.65
CA LEU A 41 1.44 2.19 7.95
C LEU A 41 0.82 3.57 8.18
N ILE A 42 0.82 4.43 7.16
CA ILE A 42 0.22 5.78 7.24
C ILE A 42 -1.31 5.67 7.36
N ALA A 43 -1.97 4.99 6.42
CA ALA A 43 -3.42 4.90 6.38
C ALA A 43 -3.97 4.10 7.57
N GLY A 44 -3.36 2.94 7.85
CA GLY A 44 -3.76 2.08 8.95
C GLY A 44 -3.49 2.69 10.30
N GLY A 45 -2.34 3.32 10.50
CA GLY A 45 -2.04 4.00 11.76
C GLY A 45 -2.87 5.28 11.97
N ALA A 46 -3.21 6.00 10.90
CA ALA A 46 -4.12 7.16 10.96
C ALA A 46 -5.51 6.74 11.43
N VAL A 47 -6.05 5.64 10.88
CA VAL A 47 -7.33 5.07 11.35
C VAL A 47 -7.19 4.54 12.76
N PHE A 48 -6.15 3.76 13.06
CA PHE A 48 -5.91 3.21 14.40
C PHE A 48 -5.92 4.32 15.47
N TYR A 49 -5.16 5.38 15.24
CA TYR A 49 -5.09 6.50 16.18
C TYR A 49 -6.40 7.29 16.20
N GLY A 50 -6.96 7.60 15.02
CA GLY A 50 -8.22 8.33 14.91
C GLY A 50 -9.36 7.68 15.67
N THR A 51 -9.42 6.35 15.66
CA THR A 51 -10.39 5.55 16.40
C THR A 51 -10.04 5.44 17.89
N ALA A 52 -8.77 5.25 18.25
CA ALA A 52 -8.36 5.06 19.64
C ALA A 52 -8.38 6.35 20.48
N ALA A 53 -7.98 7.47 19.90
CA ALA A 53 -7.67 8.72 20.63
C ALA A 53 -8.31 9.97 19.99
N GLY A 54 -9.12 9.79 18.93
CA GLY A 54 -9.73 10.88 18.19
C GLY A 54 -8.89 11.34 17.00
N TRP A 55 -9.57 11.83 15.95
CA TRP A 55 -8.93 12.30 14.72
C TRP A 55 -8.11 13.56 14.96
N ASN A 56 -6.86 13.56 14.50
CA ASN A 56 -5.99 14.72 14.48
C ASN A 56 -4.97 14.60 13.34
N THR A 57 -5.00 15.55 12.41
CA THR A 57 -4.10 15.56 11.23
C THR A 57 -2.62 15.67 11.60
N LEU A 58 -2.30 16.32 12.73
CA LEU A 58 -0.91 16.43 13.22
C LEU A 58 -0.28 15.06 13.51
N VAL A 59 -1.09 14.08 13.90
CA VAL A 59 -0.58 12.73 14.16
C VAL A 59 -0.15 12.05 12.88
N VAL A 60 -0.87 12.28 11.78
CA VAL A 60 -0.47 11.78 10.46
C VAL A 60 0.83 12.45 10.02
N ASP A 61 1.01 13.74 10.28
CA ASP A 61 2.27 14.45 10.01
C ASP A 61 3.44 13.82 10.81
N TYR A 62 3.24 13.54 12.10
CA TYR A 62 4.25 12.88 12.92
C TYR A 62 4.55 11.45 12.49
N MET A 63 3.54 10.71 12.02
CA MET A 63 3.73 9.37 11.46
C MET A 63 4.53 9.41 10.17
N LEU A 64 4.23 10.35 9.27
CA LEU A 64 5.02 10.58 8.06
C LEU A 64 6.46 10.96 8.40
N PHE A 65 6.64 11.86 9.36
CA PHE A 65 7.97 12.25 9.82
C PHE A 65 8.74 11.07 10.42
N LEU A 66 8.11 10.26 11.28
CA LEU A 66 8.69 9.06 11.86
C LEU A 66 9.05 8.04 10.78
N LEU A 67 8.17 7.82 9.80
CA LEU A 67 8.39 6.91 8.68
C LEU A 67 9.61 7.36 7.86
N VAL A 68 9.64 8.61 7.41
CA VAL A 68 10.75 9.15 6.62
C VAL A 68 12.05 9.10 7.43
N THR A 69 12.03 9.57 8.67
CA THR A 69 13.21 9.58 9.55
C THR A 69 13.74 8.17 9.82
N SER A 70 12.86 7.21 10.08
CA SER A 70 13.27 5.81 10.28
C SER A 70 13.82 5.16 9.01
N ILE A 71 13.29 5.50 7.83
CA ILE A 71 13.84 5.06 6.54
C ILE A 71 15.23 5.66 6.29
N PHE A 72 15.41 6.95 6.54
CA PHE A 72 16.72 7.61 6.36
C PHE A 72 17.77 7.15 7.37
N LEU A 73 17.45 7.13 8.66
CA LEU A 73 18.41 6.76 9.71
C LEU A 73 18.64 5.24 9.78
N GLY A 74 17.54 4.47 9.74
CA GLY A 74 17.57 3.02 9.90
C GLY A 74 17.79 2.26 8.59
N GLY A 75 17.34 2.79 7.46
CA GLY A 75 17.37 2.09 6.19
C GLY A 75 18.60 2.38 5.34
N THR A 76 18.78 3.63 4.92
CA THR A 76 19.78 4.00 3.92
C THR A 76 21.19 4.10 4.49
N LEU A 77 21.35 4.58 5.73
CA LEU A 77 22.67 4.75 6.36
C LEU A 77 23.18 3.47 7.01
N SER A 78 22.37 2.72 7.77
CA SER A 78 22.89 1.65 8.63
C SER A 78 22.76 0.24 8.02
N PHE A 79 21.66 -0.08 7.35
CA PHE A 79 21.47 -1.40 6.72
C PHE A 79 21.95 -1.47 5.27
N GLY A 80 21.77 -0.40 4.49
CA GLY A 80 22.30 -0.30 3.13
C GLY A 80 23.83 -0.47 3.08
N GLN A 81 24.54 0.23 3.99
CA GLN A 81 26.00 0.14 4.10
C GLN A 81 26.47 -1.24 4.57
N LYS A 82 25.89 -1.79 5.65
CA LYS A 82 26.23 -3.14 6.13
C LYS A 82 25.99 -4.23 5.09
N ARG A 83 24.94 -4.11 4.27
CA ARG A 83 24.63 -5.07 3.20
C ARG A 83 25.60 -4.96 2.04
N ALA A 84 26.02 -3.74 1.68
CA ALA A 84 27.07 -3.50 0.68
C ALA A 84 28.42 -4.04 1.17
N GLU A 85 28.78 -3.77 2.42
CA GLU A 85 30.02 -4.25 3.06
C GLU A 85 30.07 -5.78 3.19
N ALA A 86 28.96 -6.42 3.61
CA ALA A 86 28.90 -7.87 3.77
C ALA A 86 28.98 -8.65 2.45
N ARG A 87 28.73 -8.00 1.31
CA ARG A 87 28.79 -8.63 -0.02
C ARG A 87 30.13 -8.46 -0.72
N GLY A 88 31.02 -7.60 -0.22
CA GLY A 88 32.41 -7.48 -0.69
C GLY A 88 32.60 -7.07 -2.16
N GLU A 89 31.54 -6.64 -2.86
CA GLU A 89 31.56 -6.36 -4.30
C GLU A 89 31.01 -4.96 -4.60
N GLU A 90 31.74 -4.19 -5.42
CA GLU A 90 31.15 -3.16 -6.28
C GLU A 90 30.27 -3.88 -7.32
N LEU A 91 29.01 -4.15 -6.97
CA LEU A 91 28.05 -4.73 -7.90
C LEU A 91 27.86 -3.77 -9.08
N ALA A 92 28.15 -4.23 -10.29
CA ALA A 92 27.75 -3.54 -11.51
C ALA A 92 26.24 -3.25 -11.45
N ASP A 93 25.82 -2.03 -11.82
CA ASP A 93 24.44 -1.53 -11.67
C ASP A 93 23.34 -2.48 -12.20
N ALA A 94 23.68 -3.32 -13.18
CA ALA A 94 22.77 -4.32 -13.76
C ALA A 94 22.34 -5.43 -12.77
N ASP A 95 23.19 -5.77 -11.80
CA ASP A 95 23.00 -6.91 -10.88
C ASP A 95 22.35 -6.51 -9.54
N GLN A 96 22.14 -5.21 -9.32
CA GLN A 96 21.49 -4.72 -8.10
C GLN A 96 19.98 -5.00 -8.05
N GLY A 97 19.39 -5.55 -9.12
CA GLY A 97 17.99 -5.98 -9.15
C GLY A 97 16.97 -4.85 -9.28
N TRP A 98 17.41 -3.59 -9.37
CA TRP A 98 16.56 -2.43 -9.64
C TRP A 98 15.79 -2.57 -10.97
N PRO A 99 14.60 -1.96 -11.10
CA PRO A 99 13.92 -1.87 -12.39
C PRO A 99 14.85 -1.25 -13.44
N GLY A 100 14.98 -1.90 -14.59
CA GLY A 100 15.79 -1.36 -15.69
C GLY A 100 15.15 -0.12 -16.32
N PRO A 101 15.85 0.59 -17.22
CA PRO A 101 15.32 1.79 -17.86
C PRO A 101 14.00 1.53 -18.62
N TYR A 102 13.90 0.39 -19.31
CA TYR A 102 12.66 -0.01 -19.98
C TYR A 102 11.52 -0.35 -19.01
N ASP A 103 11.85 -0.90 -17.83
CA ASP A 103 10.87 -1.20 -16.79
C ASP A 103 10.32 0.11 -16.21
N LEU A 104 11.22 1.05 -15.92
CA LEU A 104 10.86 2.39 -15.44
C LEU A 104 10.05 3.16 -16.47
N LEU A 105 10.38 3.09 -17.75
CA LEU A 105 9.59 3.69 -18.82
C LEU A 105 8.18 3.09 -18.90
N GLY A 106 8.05 1.76 -18.80
CA GLY A 106 6.76 1.08 -18.78
C GLY A 106 5.90 1.48 -17.57
N LEU A 107 6.49 1.50 -16.38
CA LEU A 107 5.81 1.91 -15.14
C LEU A 107 5.44 3.40 -15.16
N ALA A 108 6.33 4.27 -15.67
CA ALA A 108 6.06 5.69 -15.83
C ALA A 108 4.97 5.95 -16.87
N ALA A 109 4.94 5.19 -17.97
CA ALA A 109 3.87 5.26 -18.96
C ALA A 109 2.51 4.85 -18.37
N ALA A 110 2.48 3.77 -17.58
CA ALA A 110 1.28 3.35 -16.86
C ALA A 110 0.78 4.43 -15.89
N LEU A 111 1.67 4.98 -15.06
CA LEU A 111 1.35 6.07 -14.13
C LEU A 111 0.82 7.30 -14.89
N THR A 112 1.48 7.67 -15.98
CA THR A 112 1.07 8.79 -16.83
C THR A 112 -0.33 8.59 -17.41
N ALA A 113 -0.66 7.37 -17.86
CA ALA A 113 -1.99 7.05 -18.36
C ALA A 113 -3.06 7.26 -17.28
N PHE A 114 -2.81 6.84 -16.03
CA PHE A 114 -3.74 7.07 -14.92
C PHE A 114 -3.91 8.56 -14.59
N ILE A 115 -2.82 9.34 -14.62
CA ILE A 115 -2.89 10.80 -14.43
C ILE A 115 -3.74 11.45 -15.52
N VAL A 116 -3.51 11.10 -16.78
CA VAL A 116 -4.26 11.66 -17.92
C VAL A 116 -5.75 11.35 -17.77
N VAL A 117 -6.11 10.11 -17.44
CA VAL A 117 -7.50 9.72 -17.21
C VAL A 117 -8.11 10.48 -16.03
N ALA A 118 -7.41 10.53 -14.89
CA ALA A 118 -7.91 11.24 -13.70
C ALA A 118 -8.11 12.74 -13.95
N LEU A 119 -7.20 13.39 -14.71
CA LEU A 119 -7.36 14.80 -15.10
C LEU A 119 -8.52 15.01 -16.05
N ALA A 120 -8.71 14.12 -17.03
CA ALA A 120 -9.83 14.21 -17.96
C ALA A 120 -11.17 14.09 -17.22
N GLN A 121 -11.28 13.16 -16.27
CA GLN A 121 -12.49 12.96 -15.47
C GLN A 121 -12.74 14.11 -14.50
N ALA A 122 -11.70 14.59 -13.82
CA ALA A 122 -11.80 15.75 -12.92
C ALA A 122 -12.26 17.02 -13.67
N ASN A 123 -11.68 17.29 -14.84
CA ASN A 123 -12.07 18.43 -15.68
C ASN A 123 -13.46 18.25 -16.31
N GLY A 124 -13.89 17.00 -16.53
CA GLY A 124 -15.22 16.66 -17.00
C GLY A 124 -16.32 16.75 -15.93
N GLY A 125 -15.98 17.10 -14.69
CA GLY A 125 -16.94 17.24 -13.59
C GLY A 125 -17.43 15.91 -13.02
N VAL A 126 -16.74 14.81 -13.30
CA VAL A 126 -17.09 13.49 -12.75
C VAL A 126 -16.66 13.42 -11.29
N ALA A 127 -17.61 13.17 -10.38
CA ALA A 127 -17.31 12.97 -8.97
C ALA A 127 -16.64 11.60 -8.77
N ALA A 128 -15.64 11.53 -7.89
CA ALA A 128 -15.05 10.25 -7.53
C ALA A 128 -15.96 9.48 -6.54
N ALA A 129 -16.04 8.16 -6.67
CA ALA A 129 -16.81 7.30 -5.77
C ALA A 129 -16.25 7.33 -4.35
N HIS A 130 -17.10 7.01 -3.37
CA HIS A 130 -16.76 6.99 -1.94
C HIS A 130 -16.28 8.33 -1.35
N LEU A 131 -16.52 9.44 -2.06
CA LEU A 131 -16.33 10.81 -1.61
C LEU A 131 -17.65 11.46 -1.16
N THR A 132 -18.45 10.74 -0.36
CA THR A 132 -19.78 11.17 0.07
C THR A 132 -19.78 11.86 1.44
N PHE A 133 -18.63 12.38 1.88
CA PHE A 133 -18.44 12.94 3.22
C PHE A 133 -17.81 14.34 3.17
N ASP A 134 -17.88 15.08 4.28
CA ASP A 134 -17.26 16.40 4.37
C ASP A 134 -15.89 16.32 5.07
N ALA A 135 -14.81 16.44 4.30
CA ALA A 135 -13.45 16.45 4.85
C ALA A 135 -13.25 17.54 5.91
N LYS A 136 -13.96 18.67 5.85
CA LYS A 136 -13.88 19.71 6.90
C LYS A 136 -14.53 19.24 8.19
N ALA A 137 -15.67 18.57 8.11
CA ALA A 137 -16.35 18.01 9.26
C ALA A 137 -15.54 16.86 9.89
N ILE A 138 -14.89 16.01 9.08
CA ILE A 138 -13.93 15.02 9.57
C ILE A 138 -12.76 15.72 10.29
N ASN A 139 -12.13 16.70 9.65
CA ASN A 139 -10.98 17.42 10.22
C ASN A 139 -11.34 18.26 11.45
N ALA A 140 -12.58 18.69 11.60
CA ALA A 140 -13.10 19.32 12.81
C ALA A 140 -13.46 18.32 13.92
N GLY A 141 -13.42 17.01 13.64
CA GLY A 141 -13.80 15.94 14.56
C GLY A 141 -15.32 15.82 14.78
N THR A 142 -16.13 16.50 13.97
CA THR A 142 -17.60 16.45 14.07
C THR A 142 -18.20 15.30 13.25
N GLU A 143 -17.42 14.73 12.33
CA GLU A 143 -17.81 13.57 11.53
C GLU A 143 -16.80 12.42 11.75
N SER A 144 -17.28 11.17 11.68
CA SER A 144 -16.47 9.98 11.92
C SER A 144 -15.73 9.51 10.66
N LEU A 145 -14.53 8.97 10.82
CA LEU A 145 -13.79 8.30 9.72
C LEU A 145 -14.57 7.14 9.08
N TYR A 146 -15.50 6.54 9.82
CA TYR A 146 -16.35 5.43 9.39
C TYR A 146 -17.66 5.89 8.73
N VAL A 147 -17.75 7.17 8.33
CA VAL A 147 -18.88 7.66 7.51
C VAL A 147 -19.01 6.87 6.20
N THR A 148 -17.90 6.36 5.68
CA THR A 148 -17.90 5.35 4.61
C THR A 148 -17.49 4.00 5.19
N SER A 149 -17.81 2.92 4.47
CA SER A 149 -17.31 1.59 4.79
C SER A 149 -15.80 1.42 4.56
N ALA A 150 -15.08 2.46 4.12
CA ALA A 150 -13.66 2.45 3.82
C ALA A 150 -12.85 3.50 4.61
N PRO A 151 -12.69 3.32 5.94
CA PRO A 151 -12.08 4.32 6.82
C PRO A 151 -10.64 4.68 6.44
N ALA A 152 -9.84 3.75 5.90
CA ALA A 152 -8.48 4.07 5.43
C ALA A 152 -8.49 5.05 4.25
N HIS A 153 -9.45 4.89 3.33
CA HIS A 153 -9.63 5.82 2.22
C HIS A 153 -10.13 7.18 2.71
N THR A 154 -11.12 7.20 3.62
CA THR A 154 -11.63 8.43 4.27
C THR A 154 -10.51 9.19 4.98
N ALA A 155 -9.68 8.50 5.77
CA ALA A 155 -8.59 9.12 6.51
C ALA A 155 -7.56 9.78 5.59
N LEU A 156 -7.11 9.09 4.53
CA LEU A 156 -6.15 9.65 3.57
C LEU A 156 -6.72 10.87 2.83
N THR A 157 -7.96 10.78 2.37
CA THR A 157 -8.61 11.85 1.61
C THR A 157 -8.92 13.07 2.48
N ALA A 158 -9.40 12.89 3.71
CA ALA A 158 -9.61 13.97 4.67
C ALA A 158 -8.29 14.66 5.05
N TYR A 159 -7.25 13.87 5.32
CA TYR A 159 -5.91 14.39 5.63
C TYR A 159 -5.34 15.23 4.47
N LEU A 160 -5.32 14.68 3.25
CA LEU A 160 -4.80 15.40 2.08
C LEU A 160 -5.61 16.65 1.75
N SER A 161 -6.94 16.59 1.89
CA SER A 161 -7.81 17.76 1.70
C SER A 161 -7.51 18.87 2.73
N GLY A 162 -7.28 18.49 3.99
CA GLY A 162 -6.90 19.42 5.05
C GLY A 162 -5.54 20.07 4.82
N GLN A 163 -4.50 19.26 4.59
CA GLN A 163 -3.13 19.76 4.45
C GLN A 163 -2.90 20.57 3.18
N LEU A 164 -3.52 20.17 2.07
CA LEU A 164 -3.37 20.87 0.78
C LEU A 164 -4.42 21.96 0.57
N SER A 165 -5.37 22.12 1.51
CA SER A 165 -6.54 22.99 1.34
C SER A 165 -7.25 22.78 -0.01
N ALA A 166 -7.25 21.53 -0.49
CA ALA A 166 -7.72 21.16 -1.82
C ALA A 166 -9.14 20.57 -1.74
N PRO A 167 -10.01 20.83 -2.75
CA PRO A 167 -11.34 20.22 -2.82
C PRO A 167 -11.27 18.70 -2.83
N LEU A 168 -12.27 18.06 -2.21
CA LEU A 168 -12.33 16.61 -2.06
C LEU A 168 -12.26 15.87 -3.41
N GLY A 169 -12.94 16.38 -4.44
CA GLY A 169 -12.91 15.82 -5.80
C GLY A 169 -11.51 15.81 -6.41
N ASP A 170 -10.78 16.92 -6.31
CA ASP A 170 -9.39 17.02 -6.77
C ASP A 170 -8.47 16.05 -6.00
N VAL A 171 -8.71 15.89 -4.70
CA VAL A 171 -7.94 14.97 -3.86
C VAL A 171 -8.21 13.52 -4.25
N GLY A 172 -9.47 13.13 -4.41
CA GLY A 172 -9.84 11.76 -4.78
C GLY A 172 -9.27 11.35 -6.13
N TRP A 173 -9.35 12.22 -7.15
CA TRP A 173 -8.77 11.93 -8.46
C TRP A 173 -7.23 11.83 -8.42
N GLY A 174 -6.57 12.69 -7.63
CA GLY A 174 -5.14 12.59 -7.39
C GLY A 174 -4.76 11.27 -6.71
N LEU A 175 -5.53 10.86 -5.69
CA LEU A 175 -5.33 9.61 -4.97
C LEU A 175 -5.51 8.39 -5.88
N ILE A 176 -6.62 8.33 -6.63
CA ILE A 176 -6.97 7.24 -7.56
C ILE A 176 -5.85 7.02 -8.58
N ALA A 177 -5.32 8.09 -9.18
CA ALA A 177 -4.24 8.00 -10.15
C ALA A 177 -2.96 7.39 -9.56
N VAL A 178 -2.56 7.84 -8.37
CA VAL A 178 -1.38 7.32 -7.68
C VAL A 178 -1.58 5.87 -7.28
N LEU A 179 -2.75 5.50 -6.73
CA LEU A 179 -3.06 4.13 -6.35
C LEU A 179 -3.06 3.18 -7.56
N GLY A 180 -3.58 3.59 -8.71
CA GLY A 180 -3.47 2.82 -9.94
C GLY A 180 -2.01 2.53 -10.33
N GLY A 181 -1.14 3.56 -10.24
CA GLY A 181 0.29 3.40 -10.49
C GLY A 181 0.99 2.48 -9.50
N ILE A 182 0.71 2.64 -8.20
CA ILE A 182 1.26 1.76 -7.14
C ILE A 182 0.80 0.33 -7.36
N PHE A 183 -0.48 0.10 -7.67
CA PHE A 183 -1.03 -1.23 -7.93
C PHE A 183 -0.30 -1.94 -9.07
N VAL A 184 -0.06 -1.25 -10.18
CA VAL A 184 0.72 -1.80 -11.31
C VAL A 184 2.17 -2.08 -10.91
N TRP A 185 2.78 -1.20 -10.11
CA TRP A 185 4.14 -1.39 -9.63
C TRP A 185 4.27 -2.58 -8.69
N ILE A 186 3.36 -2.76 -7.74
CA ILE A 186 3.42 -3.93 -6.85
C ILE A 186 3.14 -5.24 -7.61
N ALA A 187 2.36 -5.20 -8.70
CA ALA A 187 2.20 -6.35 -9.59
C ALA A 187 3.52 -6.70 -10.31
N TYR A 188 4.26 -5.69 -10.76
CA TYR A 188 5.62 -5.87 -11.26
C TYR A 188 6.52 -6.53 -10.21
N ASP A 189 6.50 -6.00 -8.99
CA ASP A 189 7.33 -6.52 -7.89
C ASP A 189 6.96 -7.96 -7.54
N LEU A 190 5.67 -8.32 -7.51
CA LEU A 190 5.23 -9.70 -7.29
C LEU A 190 5.75 -10.64 -8.38
N GLY A 191 5.67 -10.25 -9.65
CA GLY A 191 6.13 -11.11 -10.75
C GLY A 191 7.64 -11.28 -10.74
N ALA A 192 8.36 -10.21 -10.45
CA ALA A 192 9.80 -10.23 -10.25
C ALA A 192 10.22 -11.05 -9.04
N GLU A 193 9.41 -11.08 -7.99
CA GLU A 193 9.61 -11.94 -6.84
C GLU A 193 9.31 -13.40 -7.16
N LEU A 194 8.24 -13.68 -7.92
CA LEU A 194 7.85 -15.03 -8.27
C LEU A 194 8.87 -15.73 -9.17
N ARG A 195 9.49 -15.01 -10.11
CA ARG A 195 10.48 -15.62 -11.00
C ARG A 195 11.58 -14.63 -11.37
N ASP A 196 11.22 -13.59 -12.11
CA ASP A 196 12.15 -12.70 -12.78
C ASP A 196 11.46 -11.43 -13.32
N LYS A 197 12.27 -10.46 -13.75
CA LYS A 197 11.79 -9.18 -14.30
C LYS A 197 10.82 -9.36 -15.50
N PRO A 198 11.05 -10.29 -16.45
CA PRO A 198 10.07 -10.60 -17.50
C PRO A 198 8.68 -10.95 -16.97
N LEU A 199 8.58 -11.85 -15.96
CA LEU A 199 7.28 -12.14 -15.34
C LEU A 199 6.71 -10.91 -14.64
N GLY A 200 7.54 -10.08 -14.01
CA GLY A 200 7.16 -8.78 -13.47
C GLY A 200 6.51 -7.88 -14.52
N ARG A 201 7.11 -7.73 -15.69
CA ARG A 201 6.54 -6.92 -16.79
C ARG A 201 5.18 -7.46 -17.24
N VAL A 202 5.05 -8.77 -17.36
CA VAL A 202 3.78 -9.41 -17.74
C VAL A 202 2.70 -9.14 -16.70
N LEU A 203 3.01 -9.30 -15.40
CA LEU A 203 2.05 -9.01 -14.35
C LEU A 203 1.69 -7.52 -14.27
N ALA A 204 2.65 -6.62 -14.51
CA ALA A 204 2.38 -5.18 -14.60
C ALA A 204 1.40 -4.86 -15.73
N ALA A 205 1.62 -5.43 -16.93
CA ALA A 205 0.75 -5.25 -18.08
C ALA A 205 -0.65 -5.84 -17.84
N VAL A 206 -0.74 -7.00 -17.21
CA VAL A 206 -2.03 -7.61 -16.85
C VAL A 206 -2.75 -6.79 -15.77
N ALA A 207 -2.02 -6.27 -14.78
CA ALA A 207 -2.57 -5.45 -13.70
C ALA A 207 -3.00 -4.05 -14.16
N PHE A 208 -2.43 -3.53 -15.25
CA PHE A 208 -2.81 -2.24 -15.82
C PHE A 208 -4.29 -2.18 -16.20
N VAL A 209 -4.83 -3.24 -16.81
CA VAL A 209 -6.22 -3.27 -17.28
C VAL A 209 -7.24 -3.15 -16.12
N PRO A 210 -7.24 -4.02 -15.09
CA PRO A 210 -8.17 -3.86 -13.97
C PRO A 210 -7.93 -2.57 -13.18
N ALA A 211 -6.68 -2.10 -13.07
CA ALA A 211 -6.39 -0.80 -12.46
C ALA A 211 -7.03 0.35 -13.24
N LEU A 212 -6.92 0.34 -14.57
CA LEU A 212 -7.53 1.35 -15.43
C LEU A 212 -9.05 1.33 -15.31
N LEU A 213 -9.66 0.14 -15.28
CA LEU A 213 -11.10 0.00 -15.07
C LEU A 213 -11.52 0.54 -13.70
N ALA A 214 -10.76 0.30 -12.64
CA ALA A 214 -11.06 0.85 -11.32
C ALA A 214 -10.91 2.38 -11.27
N VAL A 215 -9.91 2.94 -11.96
CA VAL A 215 -9.77 4.40 -12.14
C VAL A 215 -10.97 4.98 -12.89
N LEU A 216 -11.41 4.33 -13.97
CA LEU A 216 -12.58 4.76 -14.75
C LEU A 216 -13.90 4.60 -13.98
N ALA A 217 -14.01 3.57 -13.14
CA ALA A 217 -15.11 3.36 -12.21
C ALA A 217 -15.05 4.30 -10.99
N THR A 218 -14.01 5.13 -10.91
CA THR A 218 -13.82 6.18 -9.90
C THR A 218 -13.58 5.67 -8.47
N ASP A 219 -13.15 4.41 -8.32
CA ASP A 219 -13.13 3.72 -7.04
C ASP A 219 -11.73 3.63 -6.42
N GLY A 220 -11.34 4.70 -5.72
CA GLY A 220 -10.07 4.77 -4.99
C GLY A 220 -9.99 3.83 -3.79
N ALA A 221 -11.13 3.52 -3.16
CA ALA A 221 -11.19 2.65 -1.99
C ALA A 221 -10.94 1.18 -2.37
N ILE A 222 -11.54 0.73 -3.48
CA ILE A 222 -11.23 -0.57 -4.07
C ILE A 222 -9.76 -0.65 -4.47
N LEU A 223 -9.20 0.34 -5.17
CA LEU A 223 -7.78 0.34 -5.58
C LEU A 223 -6.83 0.24 -4.38
N LEU A 224 -7.12 0.96 -3.30
CA LEU A 224 -6.37 0.88 -2.04
C LEU A 224 -6.43 -0.55 -1.46
N GLY A 225 -7.63 -1.13 -1.40
CA GLY A 225 -7.83 -2.50 -0.92
C GLY A 225 -7.14 -3.57 -1.77
N MET A 226 -7.18 -3.43 -3.10
CA MET A 226 -6.48 -4.32 -4.02
C MET A 226 -4.95 -4.18 -3.86
N THR A 227 -4.45 -2.96 -3.67
CA THR A 227 -3.02 -2.69 -3.44
C THR A 227 -2.52 -3.36 -2.17
N PHE A 228 -3.25 -3.22 -1.05
CA PHE A 228 -2.90 -3.89 0.20
C PHE A 228 -3.06 -5.41 0.11
N THR A 229 -4.07 -5.91 -0.62
CA THR A 229 -4.24 -7.35 -0.86
C THR A 229 -3.05 -7.93 -1.64
N LEU A 230 -2.59 -7.22 -2.67
CA LEU A 230 -1.46 -7.66 -3.48
C LEU A 230 -0.13 -7.60 -2.69
N ALA A 231 0.02 -6.62 -1.80
CA ALA A 231 1.13 -6.58 -0.85
C ALA A 231 1.10 -7.76 0.11
N PHE A 232 -0.06 -8.05 0.70
CA PHE A 232 -0.27 -9.22 1.55
C PHE A 232 0.12 -10.51 0.84
N VAL A 233 -0.37 -10.73 -0.39
CA VAL A 233 -0.01 -11.90 -1.21
C VAL A 233 1.50 -11.97 -1.44
N THR A 234 2.14 -10.85 -1.76
CA THR A 234 3.60 -10.81 -2.00
C THR A 234 4.40 -11.22 -0.76
N TYR A 235 4.04 -10.71 0.43
CA TYR A 235 4.67 -11.15 1.68
C TYR A 235 4.35 -12.61 2.04
N SER A 236 3.15 -13.09 1.68
CA SER A 236 2.74 -14.49 1.89
C SER A 236 3.58 -15.46 1.03
N VAL A 237 3.82 -15.10 -0.24
CA VAL A 237 4.72 -15.83 -1.15
C VAL A 237 6.15 -15.86 -0.62
N ARG A 238 6.60 -14.77 0.02
CA ARG A 238 7.93 -14.74 0.66
C ARG A 238 7.99 -15.65 1.88
N CYS A 239 6.94 -15.68 2.70
CA CYS A 239 6.84 -16.63 3.82
C CYS A 239 6.87 -18.09 3.34
N LEU A 240 6.24 -18.41 2.21
CA LEU A 240 6.29 -19.72 1.57
C LEU A 240 7.72 -20.15 1.21
N ARG A 241 8.56 -19.21 0.76
CA ARG A 241 9.93 -19.48 0.30
C ARG A 241 10.99 -19.49 1.42
N GLY A 242 10.56 -19.49 2.67
CA GLY A 242 11.47 -19.56 3.83
C GLY A 242 12.07 -18.21 4.23
N SER A 243 11.41 -17.10 3.90
CA SER A 243 11.88 -15.76 4.28
C SER A 243 11.75 -15.45 5.78
N SER A 244 12.30 -14.30 6.18
CA SER A 244 12.48 -13.82 7.55
C SER A 244 11.17 -13.63 8.32
N ARG A 245 11.27 -13.65 9.66
CA ARG A 245 10.15 -13.37 10.59
C ARG A 245 9.50 -11.99 10.34
N ALA A 246 10.24 -11.04 9.76
CA ALA A 246 9.71 -9.72 9.43
C ALA A 246 8.61 -9.81 8.37
N ASP A 247 8.76 -10.66 7.34
CA ASP A 247 7.74 -10.83 6.30
C ASP A 247 6.43 -11.38 6.85
N LEU A 248 6.51 -12.20 7.90
CA LEU A 248 5.33 -12.76 8.56
C LEU A 248 4.55 -11.67 9.31
N VAL A 249 5.26 -10.81 10.06
CA VAL A 249 4.63 -9.68 10.76
C VAL A 249 4.05 -8.70 9.74
N VAL A 250 4.80 -8.38 8.68
CA VAL A 250 4.33 -7.44 7.67
C VAL A 250 3.16 -8.00 6.86
N ALA A 251 3.12 -9.30 6.58
CA ALA A 251 1.93 -9.93 6.01
C ALA A 251 0.69 -9.70 6.91
N GLY A 252 0.81 -9.89 8.22
CA GLY A 252 -0.26 -9.58 9.16
C GLY A 252 -0.66 -8.10 9.17
N LEU A 253 0.31 -7.18 9.10
CA LEU A 253 0.04 -5.74 8.99
C LEU A 253 -0.70 -5.40 7.69
N MET A 254 -0.31 -6.01 6.56
CA MET A 254 -1.01 -5.79 5.28
C MET A 254 -2.42 -6.36 5.31
N LEU A 255 -2.63 -7.52 5.93
CA LEU A 255 -3.97 -8.07 6.13
C LEU A 255 -4.83 -7.12 6.99
N GLY A 256 -4.28 -6.58 8.08
CA GLY A 256 -4.93 -5.56 8.89
C GLY A 256 -5.26 -4.29 8.09
N ALA A 257 -4.35 -3.83 7.22
CA ALA A 257 -4.59 -2.68 6.35
C ALA A 257 -5.74 -2.94 5.35
N VAL A 258 -5.83 -4.14 4.77
CA VAL A 258 -6.96 -4.53 3.90
C VAL A 258 -8.29 -4.45 4.66
N MET A 259 -8.32 -4.87 5.93
CA MET A 259 -9.53 -4.80 6.77
C MET A 259 -10.05 -3.37 6.96
N LEU A 260 -9.25 -2.34 6.71
CA LEU A 260 -9.66 -0.93 6.83
C LEU A 260 -10.09 -0.31 5.48
N THR A 261 -10.16 -1.11 4.42
CA THR A 261 -10.56 -0.67 3.07
C THR A 261 -12.01 -1.06 2.78
N VAL A 262 -12.30 -1.80 1.72
CA VAL A 262 -13.66 -2.18 1.31
C VAL A 262 -13.94 -3.66 1.58
N PRO A 263 -15.19 -4.05 1.88
CA PRO A 263 -15.53 -5.44 2.21
C PRO A 263 -15.07 -6.46 1.16
N VAL A 264 -15.20 -6.15 -0.13
CA VAL A 264 -14.78 -7.05 -1.21
C VAL A 264 -13.28 -7.36 -1.18
N ALA A 265 -12.44 -6.39 -0.81
CA ALA A 265 -11.00 -6.59 -0.69
C ALA A 265 -10.67 -7.47 0.53
N VAL A 266 -11.41 -7.32 1.63
CA VAL A 266 -11.27 -8.18 2.82
C VAL A 266 -11.54 -9.63 2.47
N TRP A 267 -12.64 -9.92 1.77
CA TRP A 267 -12.96 -11.28 1.34
C TRP A 267 -11.88 -11.86 0.42
N ALA A 268 -11.37 -11.07 -0.52
CA ALA A 268 -10.27 -11.48 -1.39
C ALA A 268 -9.00 -11.81 -0.59
N ALA A 269 -8.60 -10.95 0.36
CA ALA A 269 -7.42 -11.17 1.19
C ALA A 269 -7.56 -12.39 2.11
N LEU A 270 -8.75 -12.63 2.69
CA LEU A 270 -9.00 -13.83 3.50
C LEU A 270 -8.93 -15.11 2.66
N ALA A 271 -9.46 -15.10 1.44
CA ALA A 271 -9.33 -16.22 0.51
C ALA A 271 -7.86 -16.47 0.15
N CYS A 272 -7.08 -15.41 -0.11
CA CYS A 272 -5.65 -15.49 -0.32
C CYS A 272 -4.90 -16.01 0.93
N ALA A 273 -5.31 -15.62 2.14
CA ALA A 273 -4.71 -16.06 3.39
C ALA A 273 -4.94 -17.57 3.62
N ALA A 274 -6.16 -18.05 3.34
CA ALA A 274 -6.49 -19.46 3.41
C ALA A 274 -5.69 -20.27 2.38
N ALA A 275 -5.60 -19.78 1.13
CA ALA A 275 -4.79 -20.40 0.09
C ALA A 275 -3.30 -20.44 0.45
N ALA A 276 -2.74 -19.33 0.95
CA ALA A 276 -1.36 -19.26 1.41
C ALA A 276 -1.10 -20.26 2.55
N THR A 277 -2.00 -20.32 3.54
CA THR A 277 -1.91 -21.26 4.67
C THR A 277 -1.90 -22.71 4.17
N ALA A 278 -2.81 -23.07 3.25
CA ALA A 278 -2.88 -24.40 2.67
C ALA A 278 -1.61 -24.76 1.87
N LEU A 279 -1.07 -23.81 1.09
CA LEU A 279 0.18 -23.99 0.35
C LEU A 279 1.38 -24.14 1.29
N ILE A 280 1.44 -23.37 2.37
CA ILE A 280 2.49 -23.50 3.40
C ILE A 280 2.37 -24.87 4.08
N ALA A 281 1.15 -25.32 4.40
CA ALA A 281 0.95 -26.63 5.02
C ALA A 281 1.48 -27.75 4.12
N ARG A 282 1.24 -27.64 2.80
CA ARG A 282 1.70 -28.60 1.80
C ARG A 282 3.21 -28.59 1.60
N GLN A 283 3.86 -27.42 1.53
CA GLN A 283 5.28 -27.31 1.19
C GLN A 283 6.22 -27.35 2.40
N ASN A 284 5.78 -26.76 3.51
CA ASN A 284 6.59 -26.46 4.69
C ASN A 284 6.09 -27.18 5.96
N GLY A 285 4.98 -27.91 5.88
CA GLY A 285 4.39 -28.67 6.97
C GLY A 285 3.35 -27.89 7.80
N PRO A 286 2.49 -28.62 8.54
CA PRO A 286 1.32 -28.05 9.22
C PRO A 286 1.68 -27.09 10.35
N ALA A 287 2.80 -27.32 11.06
CA ALA A 287 3.24 -26.44 12.14
C ALA A 287 3.62 -25.03 11.64
N ARG A 288 4.31 -24.95 10.49
CA ARG A 288 4.65 -23.66 9.86
C ARG A 288 3.41 -22.95 9.34
N ALA A 289 2.44 -23.69 8.80
CA ALA A 289 1.17 -23.12 8.37
C ALA A 289 0.36 -22.56 9.54
N ALA A 290 0.30 -23.29 10.66
CA ALA A 290 -0.37 -22.83 11.88
C ALA A 290 0.30 -21.57 12.45
N LEU A 291 1.64 -21.53 12.48
CA LEU A 291 2.38 -20.32 12.88
C LEU A 291 2.08 -19.15 11.96
N TYR A 292 2.07 -19.37 10.64
CA TYR A 292 1.75 -18.34 9.66
C TYR A 292 0.34 -17.78 9.90
N ALA A 293 -0.66 -18.65 9.96
CA ALA A 293 -2.05 -18.26 10.19
C ALA A 293 -2.22 -17.54 11.54
N ALA A 294 -1.63 -18.06 12.62
CA ALA A 294 -1.72 -17.45 13.94
C ALA A 294 -1.10 -16.05 13.97
N VAL A 295 0.12 -15.88 13.46
CA VAL A 295 0.81 -14.57 13.51
C VAL A 295 0.12 -13.57 12.59
N THR A 296 -0.24 -13.97 11.37
CA THR A 296 -0.92 -13.04 10.44
C THR A 296 -2.25 -12.55 11.00
N VAL A 297 -3.06 -13.43 11.60
CA VAL A 297 -4.33 -13.07 12.24
C VAL A 297 -4.11 -12.21 13.48
N VAL A 298 -3.19 -12.60 14.37
CA VAL A 298 -2.93 -11.84 15.62
C VAL A 298 -2.40 -10.44 15.31
N VAL A 299 -1.48 -10.30 14.36
CA VAL A 299 -0.95 -8.99 13.97
C VAL A 299 -2.01 -8.14 13.27
N ALA A 300 -2.83 -8.73 12.38
CA ALA A 300 -3.95 -8.01 11.76
C ALA A 300 -4.96 -7.52 12.81
N ALA A 301 -5.32 -8.37 13.77
CA ALA A 301 -6.23 -8.03 14.86
C ALA A 301 -5.63 -6.96 15.77
N ALA A 302 -4.34 -7.03 16.09
CA ALA A 302 -3.67 -6.00 16.89
C ALA A 302 -3.62 -4.65 16.16
N ALA A 303 -3.27 -4.66 14.87
CA ALA A 303 -3.20 -3.46 14.02
C ALA A 303 -4.55 -2.82 13.77
N THR A 304 -5.65 -3.55 13.97
CA THR A 304 -7.02 -3.06 13.79
C THR A 304 -7.84 -3.08 15.09
N ALA A 305 -7.19 -3.29 16.24
CA ALA A 305 -7.88 -3.50 17.51
C ALA A 305 -8.86 -2.37 17.88
N PRO A 306 -8.52 -1.06 17.75
CA PRO A 306 -9.47 0.02 18.03
C PRO A 306 -10.72 -0.08 17.15
N THR A 307 -10.55 -0.36 15.85
CA THR A 307 -11.65 -0.59 14.91
C THR A 307 -12.53 -1.75 15.35
N LEU A 308 -11.93 -2.91 15.66
CA LEU A 308 -12.65 -4.11 16.04
C LEU A 308 -13.43 -3.93 17.35
N ILE A 309 -12.89 -3.17 18.29
CA ILE A 309 -13.52 -2.91 19.60
C ILE A 309 -14.70 -1.93 19.46
N GLN A 310 -14.54 -0.86 18.69
CA GLN A 310 -15.53 0.22 18.63
C GLN A 310 -16.58 0.04 17.53
N HIS A 311 -16.19 -0.55 16.40
CA HIS A 311 -17.01 -0.64 15.20
C HIS A 311 -17.24 -2.09 14.73
N GLY A 312 -16.60 -3.07 15.37
CA GLY A 312 -16.65 -4.47 14.93
C GLY A 312 -15.85 -4.69 13.65
N LEU A 313 -16.15 -5.79 12.95
CA LEU A 313 -15.55 -6.08 11.65
C LEU A 313 -16.24 -5.22 10.58
N PRO A 314 -15.51 -4.36 9.84
CA PRO A 314 -16.06 -3.50 8.79
C PRO A 314 -16.38 -4.30 7.50
N ILE A 315 -16.96 -5.48 7.66
CA ILE A 315 -17.31 -6.43 6.58
C ILE A 315 -18.84 -6.49 6.39
N LEU A 316 -19.62 -5.79 7.22
CA LEU A 316 -21.08 -5.73 7.20
C LEU A 316 -21.55 -4.32 6.87
#